data_AF-A0A1Q3E9I3-F1
#
_entry.id   AF-A0A1Q3E9I3-F1
#
_cell.length_a   1.000
_cell.length_b   1.000
_cell.length_c   1.000
_cell.angle_alpha   90.00
_cell.angle_beta   90.00
_cell.angle_gamma   90.00
#
_symmetry.space_group_name_H-M   'P 1'
#
loop_
_entity.id
_entity.type
_entity.pdbx_description
1 polymer ?
#
loop_
_entity_poly.entity_id
_entity_poly.type
_entity_poly.pdbx_seq_one_letter_code
_entity_poly.pdbx_strand_id
1 'polypeptide(L)'
;MKTLTRCAVDIIALGNDIYSFNVEQARGDGSHNIITVVMMELKLDLHEALEWVGHYHRERKLEFLRAVKELPMWSSEIDRQVAQYVNGIGNWVRANDCWSFESGQYFGQDGLRVQETRMAPKVV
;
A
#
# COMPACT_ATOMS: atom_id res chain seq x y z
N MET A 1 -4.33 -15.75 -10.87
CA MET A 1 -3.82 -15.89 -9.48
C MET A 1 -2.53 -15.13 -9.22
N LYS A 2 -1.41 -15.37 -9.95
CA LYS A 2 -0.13 -14.66 -9.72
C LYS A 2 -0.25 -13.12 -9.71
N THR A 3 -1.06 -12.56 -10.62
CA THR A 3 -1.33 -11.11 -10.68
C THR A 3 -1.95 -10.58 -9.39
N LEU A 4 -2.88 -11.30 -8.77
CA LEU A 4 -3.51 -10.89 -7.52
C LEU A 4 -2.49 -10.78 -6.39
N THR A 5 -1.64 -11.80 -6.23
CA THR A 5 -0.59 -11.81 -5.21
C THR A 5 0.43 -10.71 -5.46
N ARG A 6 0.88 -10.52 -6.71
CA ARG A 6 1.83 -9.45 -7.05
C ARG A 6 1.23 -8.08 -6.75
N CYS A 7 0.02 -7.78 -7.23
CA CYS A 7 -0.63 -6.52 -6.94
C CYS A 7 -0.82 -6.29 -5.44
N ALA A 8 -1.19 -7.32 -4.68
CA ALA A 8 -1.33 -7.19 -3.22
C ALA A 8 0.00 -6.87 -2.53
N VAL A 9 1.09 -7.55 -2.92
CA VAL A 9 2.43 -7.24 -2.42
C VAL A 9 2.82 -5.80 -2.78
N ASP A 10 2.61 -5.38 -4.02
CA ASP A 10 2.92 -4.02 -4.47
C ASP A 10 2.11 -2.99 -3.66
N ILE A 11 0.80 -3.23 -3.46
CA ILE A 11 -0.08 -2.36 -2.66
C ILE A 11 0.42 -2.25 -1.22
N ILE A 12 0.78 -3.38 -0.60
CA ILE A 12 1.27 -3.42 0.78
C ILE A 12 2.61 -2.69 0.91
N ALA A 13 3.56 -2.97 0.02
CA ALA A 13 4.89 -2.36 0.05
C ALA A 13 4.82 -0.84 -0.19
N LEU A 14 4.13 -0.40 -1.25
CA LEU A 14 3.98 1.03 -1.54
C LEU A 14 3.22 1.76 -0.43
N GLY A 15 2.17 1.13 0.13
CA GLY A 15 1.45 1.68 1.27
C GLY A 15 2.37 1.81 2.49
N ASN A 16 3.16 0.77 2.78
CA ASN A 16 4.12 0.77 3.88
C ASN A 16 5.09 1.95 3.77
N ASP A 17 5.72 2.12 2.62
CA ASP A 17 6.66 3.21 2.36
C ASP A 17 6.02 4.59 2.53
N ILE A 18 4.76 4.77 2.12
CA ILE A 18 4.02 6.01 2.36
C ILE A 18 3.81 6.25 3.86
N TYR A 19 3.43 5.22 4.61
CA TYR A 19 3.16 5.34 6.05
C TYR A 19 4.45 5.56 6.85
N SER A 20 5.53 4.87 6.47
CA SER A 20 6.79 4.85 7.19
C SER A 20 7.72 6.01 6.85
N PHE A 21 7.51 6.70 5.72
CA PHE A 21 8.43 7.71 5.17
C PHE A 21 8.96 8.71 6.20
N ASN A 22 8.07 9.31 7.01
CA ASN A 22 8.47 10.30 8.02
C ASN A 22 9.38 9.71 9.10
N VAL A 23 9.10 8.48 9.51
CA VAL A 23 9.92 7.79 10.52
C VAL A 23 11.26 7.40 9.93
N GLU A 24 11.27 6.92 8.69
CA GLU A 24 12.48 6.42 8.05
C GLU A 24 13.46 7.54 7.70
N GLN A 25 12.97 8.61 7.06
CA GLN A 25 13.84 9.74 6.75
C GLN A 25 14.47 10.35 8.00
N ALA A 26 13.71 10.44 9.11
CA ALA A 26 14.19 11.03 10.37
C ALA A 26 15.26 10.16 11.06
N ARG A 27 15.30 8.85 10.75
CA ARG A 27 16.31 7.91 11.23
C ARG A 27 17.51 7.79 10.29
N GLY A 28 17.43 8.37 9.09
CA GLY A 28 18.46 8.26 8.07
C GLY A 28 18.45 6.94 7.30
N ASP A 29 17.40 6.12 7.40
CA ASP A 29 17.23 4.87 6.65
C ASP A 29 16.30 5.01 5.42
N GLY A 30 15.84 6.23 5.13
CA GLY A 30 14.94 6.55 4.02
C GLY A 30 15.46 6.27 2.60
N SER A 31 16.72 5.87 2.41
CA SER A 31 17.28 5.54 1.08
C SER A 31 16.61 4.32 0.43
N HIS A 32 16.00 3.45 1.22
CA HIS A 32 15.30 2.25 0.73
C HIS A 32 13.81 2.49 0.47
N ASN A 33 13.30 3.68 0.81
CA ASN A 33 11.91 4.05 0.63
C ASN A 33 11.65 4.51 -0.81
N ILE A 34 10.57 4.01 -1.43
CA ILE A 34 10.22 4.33 -2.82
C ILE A 34 10.05 5.83 -3.06
N ILE A 35 9.59 6.61 -2.07
CA ILE A 35 9.44 8.07 -2.21
C ILE A 35 10.81 8.69 -2.46
N THR A 36 11.82 8.33 -1.67
CA THR A 36 13.19 8.81 -1.84
C THR A 36 13.77 8.38 -3.19
N VAL A 37 13.55 7.13 -3.60
CA VAL A 37 14.00 6.62 -4.91
C VAL A 37 13.36 7.41 -6.05
N VAL A 38 12.05 7.65 -5.99
CA VAL A 38 11.32 8.42 -7.01
C VAL A 38 11.79 9.87 -7.07
N MET A 39 12.00 10.52 -5.93
CA MET A 39 12.57 11.87 -5.88
C MET A 39 13.92 11.94 -6.59
N MET A 40 14.82 10.99 -6.32
CA MET A 40 16.17 10.97 -6.90
C MET A 40 16.15 10.64 -8.40
N GLU A 41 15.47 9.56 -8.80
CA GLU A 41 15.48 9.06 -10.17
C GLU A 41 14.72 9.97 -11.13
N LEU A 42 13.59 10.54 -10.68
CA LEU A 42 12.74 11.39 -11.51
C LEU A 42 13.00 12.89 -11.29
N LYS A 43 13.91 13.25 -10.38
CA LYS A 43 14.23 14.64 -10.00
C LYS A 43 13.00 15.44 -9.57
N LEU A 44 12.14 14.79 -8.81
CA LEU A 44 10.89 15.34 -8.29
C LEU A 44 11.08 15.86 -6.87
N ASP A 45 10.30 16.87 -6.49
CA ASP A 45 10.17 17.24 -5.09
C ASP A 45 9.34 16.21 -4.30
N LEU A 46 9.24 16.39 -2.98
CA LEU A 46 8.51 15.45 -2.12
C LEU A 46 7.02 15.34 -2.49
N HIS A 47 6.39 16.45 -2.85
CA HIS A 47 4.96 16.45 -3.18
C HIS A 47 4.73 15.70 -4.48
N GLU A 48 5.50 16.03 -5.51
CA GLU A 48 5.46 15.37 -6.82
C GLU A 48 5.76 13.87 -6.70
N ALA A 49 6.72 13.46 -5.86
CA ALA A 49 7.03 12.06 -5.62
C ALA A 49 5.89 11.33 -4.88
N LEU A 50 5.29 11.95 -3.86
CA LEU A 50 4.12 11.39 -3.16
C LEU A 50 2.92 11.22 -4.11
N GLU A 51 2.68 12.19 -4.99
CA GLU A 51 1.64 12.09 -6.02
C GLU A 51 1.93 10.94 -7.00
N TRP A 52 3.18 10.81 -7.44
CA TRP A 52 3.61 9.73 -8.33
C TRP A 52 3.40 8.35 -7.70
N VAL A 53 3.88 8.15 -6.46
CA VAL A 53 3.75 6.88 -5.72
C VAL A 53 2.27 6.61 -5.43
N GLY A 54 1.50 7.63 -5.05
CA GLY A 54 0.07 7.53 -4.81
C GLY A 54 -0.72 7.12 -6.06
N HIS A 55 -0.37 7.65 -7.22
CA HIS A 55 -0.91 7.24 -8.51
C HIS A 55 -0.54 5.79 -8.83
N TYR A 56 0.74 5.42 -8.68
CA TYR A 56 1.20 4.06 -8.94
C TYR A 56 0.51 3.02 -8.03
N HIS A 57 0.38 3.32 -6.74
CA HIS A 57 -0.37 2.51 -5.78
C HIS A 57 -1.86 2.37 -6.19
N ARG A 58 -2.50 3.43 -6.67
CA ARG A 58 -3.88 3.38 -7.19
C ARG A 58 -3.99 2.45 -8.40
N GLU A 59 -3.04 2.51 -9.32
CA GLU A 59 -3.02 1.63 -10.49
C GLU A 59 -2.90 0.16 -10.10
N ARG A 60 -2.07 -0.19 -9.10
CA ARG A 60 -1.98 -1.58 -8.58
C ARG A 60 -3.30 -2.04 -7.96
N LYS A 61 -4.02 -1.17 -7.24
CA LYS A 61 -5.36 -1.47 -6.72
C LYS A 61 -6.37 -1.73 -7.83
N LEU A 62 -6.38 -0.89 -8.87
CA LEU A 62 -7.28 -1.07 -10.01
C LEU A 62 -6.97 -2.37 -10.76
N GLU A 63 -5.69 -2.69 -10.94
CA GLU A 63 -5.24 -3.95 -11.54
C GLU A 63 -5.66 -5.17 -10.71
N PHE A 64 -5.53 -5.10 -9.38
CA PHE A 64 -6.03 -6.15 -8.47
C PHE A 64 -7.53 -6.38 -8.67
N LEU A 65 -8.33 -5.31 -8.64
CA LEU A 65 -9.79 -5.40 -8.78
C LEU A 65 -10.21 -5.92 -10.16
N ARG A 66 -9.50 -5.54 -11.24
CA ARG A 66 -9.71 -6.12 -12.58
C ARG A 66 -9.38 -7.60 -12.60
N ALA A 67 -8.23 -7.98 -12.06
CA ALA A 67 -7.80 -9.38 -12.00
C ALA A 67 -8.77 -10.28 -11.21
N VAL A 68 -9.46 -9.75 -10.20
CA VAL A 68 -10.55 -10.48 -9.50
C VAL A 68 -11.75 -10.71 -10.42
N LYS A 69 -12.14 -9.69 -11.20
CA LYS A 69 -13.30 -9.77 -12.10
C LYS A 69 -13.06 -10.67 -13.32
N GLU A 70 -11.80 -10.80 -13.73
CA GLU A 70 -11.38 -11.60 -14.89
C GLU A 70 -11.05 -13.06 -14.54
N LEU A 71 -11.28 -13.48 -13.30
CA LEU A 71 -11.11 -14.88 -12.93
C LEU A 71 -12.08 -15.75 -13.76
N PRO A 72 -11.59 -16.85 -14.37
CA PRO A 72 -12.48 -17.76 -15.07
C PRO A 72 -13.39 -18.46 -14.06
N MET A 73 -14.46 -19.07 -14.57
CA MET A 73 -15.33 -19.92 -13.77
C MET A 73 -14.88 -21.38 -13.88
N TRP A 74 -14.98 -22.13 -12.80
CA TRP A 74 -14.66 -23.54 -12.73
C TRP A 74 -15.87 -24.34 -12.22
N SER A 75 -15.63 -25.44 -11.50
CA SER A 75 -16.66 -26.13 -10.74
C SER A 75 -16.98 -25.38 -9.46
N SER A 76 -18.18 -25.57 -8.92
CA SER A 76 -18.64 -24.92 -7.69
C SER A 76 -17.66 -25.09 -6.50
N GLU A 77 -17.03 -26.25 -6.38
CA GLU A 77 -16.06 -26.52 -5.33
C GLU A 77 -14.74 -25.73 -5.55
N ILE A 78 -14.26 -25.64 -6.78
CA ILE A 78 -13.05 -24.86 -7.10
C ILE A 78 -13.35 -23.36 -6.94
N ASP A 79 -14.49 -22.89 -7.43
CA ASP A 79 -14.89 -21.47 -7.31
C ASP A 79 -14.96 -21.05 -5.83
N ARG A 80 -15.46 -21.92 -4.95
CA ARG A 80 -15.48 -21.68 -3.50
C ARG A 80 -14.08 -21.52 -2.93
N GLN A 81 -13.15 -22.40 -3.30
CA GLN A 81 -11.75 -22.33 -2.85
C GLN A 81 -11.03 -21.08 -3.38
N VAL A 82 -11.25 -20.74 -4.66
CA VAL A 82 -10.69 -19.53 -5.28
C VAL A 82 -11.24 -18.29 -4.59
N ALA A 83 -12.55 -18.20 -4.32
CA ALA A 83 -13.15 -17.09 -3.61
C ALA A 83 -12.56 -16.91 -2.21
N GLN A 84 -12.36 -18.00 -1.46
CA GLN A 84 -11.70 -17.96 -0.15
C GLN A 84 -10.26 -17.43 -0.25
N TYR A 85 -9.49 -17.90 -1.24
CA TYR A 85 -8.12 -17.45 -1.44
C TYR A 85 -8.06 -15.95 -1.81
N VAL A 86 -8.91 -15.49 -2.75
CA VAL A 86 -9.00 -14.08 -3.15
C VAL A 86 -9.36 -13.20 -1.95
N ASN A 87 -10.32 -13.63 -1.14
CA ASN A 87 -10.71 -12.93 0.08
C ASN A 87 -9.55 -12.85 1.08
N GLY A 88 -8.77 -13.92 1.23
CA GLY A 88 -7.55 -13.94 2.06
C GLY A 88 -6.53 -12.89 1.63
N ILE A 89 -6.26 -12.76 0.32
CA ILE A 89 -5.35 -11.74 -0.20
C ILE A 89 -5.91 -10.33 0.04
N GLY A 90 -7.20 -10.09 -0.24
CA GLY A 90 -7.83 -8.80 0.01
C GLY A 90 -7.78 -8.39 1.48
N ASN A 91 -7.99 -9.35 2.38
CA ASN A 91 -7.87 -9.14 3.82
C ASN A 91 -6.44 -8.83 4.24
N TRP A 92 -5.43 -9.44 3.62
CA TRP A 92 -4.03 -9.11 3.93
C TRP A 92 -3.72 -7.64 3.62
N VAL A 93 -4.16 -7.15 2.46
CA VAL A 93 -4.05 -5.73 2.08
C VAL A 93 -4.76 -4.84 3.10
N ARG A 94 -6.01 -5.16 3.45
CA ARG A 94 -6.81 -4.35 4.38
C ARG A 94 -6.25 -4.37 5.80
N ALA A 95 -5.77 -5.51 6.27
CA ALA A 95 -5.17 -5.67 7.59
C ALA A 95 -3.89 -4.85 7.71
N ASN A 96 -3.05 -4.84 6.68
CA ASN A 96 -1.86 -3.99 6.65
C ASN A 96 -2.20 -2.50 6.74
N ASP A 97 -3.22 -2.06 6.00
CA ASP A 97 -3.72 -0.68 6.05
C ASP A 97 -4.23 -0.30 7.45
N CYS A 98 -5.12 -1.12 8.04
CA CYS A 98 -5.57 -0.95 9.44
C CYS A 98 -4.40 -0.85 10.41
N TRP A 99 -3.54 -1.87 10.41
CA TRP A 99 -2.44 -1.97 11.36
C TRP A 99 -1.45 -0.81 11.25
N SER A 100 -1.23 -0.28 10.05
CA SER A 100 -0.31 0.85 9.85
C SER A 100 -0.78 2.12 10.57
N PHE A 101 -2.10 2.32 10.72
CA PHE A 101 -2.66 3.43 11.49
C PHE A 101 -2.92 3.07 12.95
N GLU A 102 -3.31 1.83 13.26
CA GLU A 102 -3.75 1.43 14.59
C GLU A 102 -2.60 1.02 15.53
N SER A 103 -1.48 0.55 14.99
CA SER A 103 -0.35 0.01 15.79
C SER A 103 0.45 1.07 16.55
N GLY A 104 0.37 2.33 16.13
CA GLY A 104 1.23 3.41 16.60
C GLY A 104 2.68 3.36 16.11
N GLN A 105 3.05 2.40 15.26
CA GLN A 105 4.42 2.26 14.76
C GLN A 105 4.89 3.48 13.94
N TYR A 106 4.01 4.02 13.08
CA TYR A 106 4.36 5.12 12.17
C TYR A 106 3.87 6.48 12.65
N PHE A 107 2.73 6.51 13.32
CA PHE A 107 2.04 7.75 13.70
C PHE A 107 1.87 7.91 15.21
N GLY A 108 2.43 7.02 16.04
CA GLY A 108 2.22 7.06 17.49
C GLY A 108 0.73 7.06 17.86
N GLN A 109 0.36 7.93 18.80
CA GLN A 109 -1.03 8.08 19.25
C GLN A 109 -1.94 8.80 18.22
N ASP A 110 -1.36 9.40 17.18
CA ASP A 110 -2.07 10.17 16.16
C ASP A 110 -2.61 9.32 15.01
N GLY A 111 -2.34 8.02 14.98
CA GLY A 111 -2.60 7.17 13.82
C GLY A 111 -4.04 7.17 13.32
N LEU A 112 -5.03 7.10 14.21
CA LEU A 112 -6.45 7.19 13.84
C LEU A 112 -6.82 8.56 13.30
N ARG A 113 -6.30 9.64 13.89
CA ARG A 113 -6.50 11.01 13.39
C ARG A 113 -5.92 11.17 11.99
N VAL A 114 -4.72 10.64 11.75
CA VAL A 114 -4.08 10.65 10.42
C VAL A 114 -4.87 9.81 9.43
N GLN A 115 -5.41 8.66 9.84
CA GLN A 115 -6.26 7.83 8.98
C GLN A 115 -7.53 8.56 8.52
N GLU A 116 -8.18 9.30 9.42
CA GLU A 116 -9.39 10.07 9.11
C GLU A 116 -9.07 11.29 8.24
N THR A 117 -8.09 12.08 8.65
CA THR A 117 -7.77 13.37 8.00
C THR A 117 -6.92 13.24 6.74
N ARG A 118 -6.20 12.13 6.59
CA ARG A 118 -5.13 11.94 5.60
C ARG A 118 -4.02 12.99 5.69
N MET A 119 -3.87 13.63 6.86
CA MET A 119 -2.88 14.67 7.12
C MET A 119 -1.89 14.20 8.18
N ALA A 120 -0.67 13.87 7.73
CA ALA A 120 0.45 13.54 8.61
C ALA A 120 1.10 14.81 9.19
N PRO A 121 1.77 14.72 10.35
CA PRO A 121 2.62 15.81 10.85
C PRO A 121 3.67 16.22 9.81
N LYS A 122 4.01 17.50 9.77
CA LYS A 122 5.09 17.98 8.90
C LYS A 122 6.39 17.27 9.28
N VAL A 123 7.12 16.87 8.25
CA VAL A 123 8.50 16.41 8.33
C VAL A 123 9.33 17.49 9.02
N VAL A 124 10.09 17.12 10.05
CA VAL A 124 11.08 17.97 10.73
C VAL A 124 12.46 17.63 10.22
#